data_AF-K8E385-F1
#
_entry.id   AF-K8E385-F1
#
_cell.length_a   1.000
_cell.length_b   1.000
_cell.length_c   1.000
_cell.angle_alpha   90.00
_cell.angle_beta   90.00
_cell.angle_gamma   90.00
#
_symmetry.space_group_name_H-M   'P 1'
#
loop_
_entity.id
_entity.type
_entity.pdbx_description
1 polymer ?
#
loop_
_entity_poly.entity_id
_entity_poly.type
_entity_poly.pdbx_seq_one_letter_code
_entity_poly.pdbx_strand_id
1 'polypeptide(L)'
;MATFAFFAYFVVRTIPLLLGGIVLSKTPPGELIATLQKCYMPRAILIPLAVGLRFLPTIRQETGAILDVMRLRGISPTVWNIWRHPLLTFEYLLVPLVIRSLTIADDISMAAVTRGIENPAARSSLREIKFSIADRFVCLALVIVVVVLLYVG
;
A
#
# COMPACT_ATOMS: atom_id res chain seq x y z
N MET A 1 -31.65 -21.62 -20.47
CA MET A 1 -30.55 -22.52 -20.02
C MET A 1 -29.18 -21.88 -20.26
N ALA A 2 -28.82 -21.47 -21.49
CA ALA A 2 -27.50 -20.91 -21.81
C ALA A 2 -27.13 -19.60 -21.07
N THR A 3 -28.10 -18.70 -20.87
CA THR A 3 -27.89 -17.43 -20.15
C THR A 3 -27.58 -17.63 -18.66
N PHE A 4 -28.21 -18.62 -18.02
CA PHE A 4 -27.95 -18.97 -16.62
C PHE A 4 -26.55 -19.59 -16.44
N ALA A 5 -26.14 -20.45 -17.38
CA ALA A 5 -24.79 -21.04 -17.38
C ALA A 5 -23.69 -19.97 -17.57
N PHE A 6 -23.89 -19.01 -18.46
CA PHE A 6 -22.96 -17.90 -18.66
C PHE A 6 -22.82 -17.02 -17.41
N PHE A 7 -23.94 -16.73 -16.74
CA PHE A 7 -23.94 -15.94 -15.51
C PHE A 7 -23.22 -16.66 -14.36
N ALA A 8 -23.47 -17.97 -14.20
CA ALA A 8 -22.77 -18.79 -13.22
C ALA A 8 -21.24 -18.83 -13.47
N TYR A 9 -20.82 -18.96 -14.73
CA TYR A 9 -19.41 -18.91 -15.12
C TYR A 9 -18.73 -17.59 -14.75
N PHE A 10 -19.38 -16.46 -15.02
CA PHE A 10 -18.85 -15.14 -14.69
C PHE A 10 -18.67 -14.94 -13.18
N VAL A 11 -19.66 -15.35 -12.38
CA VAL A 11 -19.58 -15.27 -10.91
C VAL A 11 -18.42 -16.12 -10.39
N VAL A 12 -18.28 -17.34 -10.86
CA VAL A 12 -17.23 -18.25 -10.39
C VAL A 12 -15.82 -17.76 -10.76
N ARG A 13 -15.65 -17.12 -11.94
CA ARG A 13 -14.35 -16.56 -12.37
C ARG A 13 -13.94 -15.30 -11.62
N THR A 14 -14.88 -14.58 -11.01
CA THR A 14 -14.58 -13.37 -10.22
C THR A 14 -14.24 -13.67 -8.76
N ILE A 15 -14.60 -14.84 -8.24
CA ILE A 15 -14.32 -15.26 -6.86
C ILE A 15 -12.81 -15.26 -6.52
N PRO A 16 -11.89 -15.81 -7.35
CA PRO A 16 -10.45 -15.78 -7.06
C PRO A 16 -9.88 -14.36 -7.02
N LEU A 17 -10.38 -13.47 -7.88
CA LEU A 17 -9.95 -12.06 -7.92
C LEU A 17 -10.38 -11.32 -6.65
N LEU A 18 -11.62 -11.54 -6.19
CA LEU A 18 -12.13 -10.97 -4.95
C LEU A 18 -11.39 -11.50 -3.72
N LEU A 19 -11.14 -12.82 -3.66
CA LEU A 19 -10.33 -13.45 -2.60
C LEU A 19 -8.92 -12.89 -2.57
N GLY A 20 -8.26 -12.76 -3.73
CA GLY A 20 -6.95 -12.12 -3.83
C GLY A 20 -6.97 -10.70 -3.28
N GLY A 21 -7.98 -9.90 -3.67
CA GLY A 21 -8.18 -8.53 -3.17
C GLY A 21 -8.38 -8.45 -1.65
N ILE A 22 -9.12 -9.38 -1.05
CA ILE A 22 -9.33 -9.45 0.40
C ILE A 22 -8.01 -9.80 1.11
N VAL A 23 -7.23 -10.75 0.59
CA VAL A 23 -5.93 -11.13 1.15
C VAL A 23 -4.96 -9.94 1.08
N LEU A 24 -4.88 -9.26 -0.07
CA LEU A 24 -4.08 -8.05 -0.25
C LEU A 24 -4.48 -6.93 0.72
N SER A 25 -5.78 -6.77 0.99
CA SER A 25 -6.28 -5.74 1.91
C SER A 25 -6.04 -6.07 3.38
N LYS A 26 -6.03 -7.36 3.73
CA LYS A 26 -5.80 -7.86 5.10
C LYS A 26 -4.32 -7.96 5.46
N THR A 27 -3.44 -8.05 4.46
CA THR A 27 -2.00 -8.20 4.66
C THR A 27 -1.40 -6.85 5.07
N PRO A 28 -0.65 -6.77 6.19
CA PRO A 28 -0.01 -5.52 6.57
C PRO A 28 0.99 -5.09 5.49
N PRO A 29 1.08 -3.78 5.18
CA PRO A 29 1.94 -3.30 4.10
C PRO A 29 3.41 -3.67 4.31
N GLY A 30 3.87 -3.78 5.56
CA GLY A 30 5.22 -4.25 5.89
C GLY A 30 5.52 -5.69 5.46
N GLU A 31 4.55 -6.60 5.50
CA GLU A 31 4.73 -7.99 5.05
C GLU A 31 4.62 -8.11 3.53
N LEU A 32 3.74 -7.33 2.90
CA LEU A 32 3.64 -7.21 1.45
C LEU A 32 4.96 -6.72 0.82
N ILE A 33 5.58 -5.71 1.43
CA ILE A 33 6.88 -5.23 1.00
C ILE A 33 7.90 -6.35 1.10
N ALA A 34 7.96 -7.02 2.25
CA ALA A 34 8.97 -8.02 2.52
C ALA A 34 8.85 -9.24 1.57
N THR A 35 7.64 -9.61 1.12
CA THR A 35 7.44 -10.61 0.07
C THR A 35 7.85 -10.10 -1.31
N LEU A 36 7.58 -8.83 -1.65
CA LEU A 36 8.11 -8.19 -2.87
C LEU A 36 9.64 -8.15 -2.87
N GLN A 37 10.29 -8.03 -1.70
CA GLN A 37 11.75 -8.07 -1.59
C GLN A 37 12.33 -9.44 -1.97
N LYS A 38 11.58 -10.52 -1.73
CA LYS A 38 11.97 -11.88 -2.12
C LYS A 38 11.71 -12.17 -3.60
N CYS A 39 10.86 -11.40 -4.26
CA CYS A 39 10.44 -11.62 -5.66
C CYS A 39 11.46 -11.11 -6.71
N TYR A 40 12.76 -11.04 -6.39
CA TYR A 40 13.84 -10.67 -7.33
C TYR A 40 13.69 -9.28 -8.01
N MET A 41 12.97 -8.33 -7.40
CA MET A 41 12.94 -6.94 -7.90
C MET A 41 14.27 -6.21 -7.62
N PRO A 42 14.73 -5.32 -8.53
CA PRO A 42 15.95 -4.54 -8.31
C PRO A 42 15.84 -3.68 -7.05
N ARG A 43 16.87 -3.77 -6.20
CA ARG A 43 16.93 -3.15 -4.86
C ARG A 43 16.72 -1.63 -4.88
N ALA A 44 17.12 -0.99 -5.98
CA ALA A 44 16.97 0.45 -6.19
C ALA A 44 15.51 0.94 -6.17
N ILE A 45 14.56 0.09 -6.57
CA ILE A 45 13.12 0.44 -6.61
C ILE A 45 12.41 -0.05 -5.34
N LEU A 46 12.84 -1.21 -4.86
CA LEU A 46 12.25 -1.91 -3.74
C LEU A 46 12.35 -1.15 -2.41
N ILE A 47 13.52 -0.55 -2.13
CA ILE A 47 13.76 0.15 -0.86
C ILE A 47 12.93 1.45 -0.77
N PRO A 48 12.92 2.33 -1.80
CA PRO A 48 12.04 3.49 -1.79
C PRO A 48 10.55 3.12 -1.72
N LEU A 49 10.13 2.07 -2.44
CA LEU A 49 8.74 1.59 -2.40
C LEU A 49 8.36 1.09 -0.99
N ALA A 50 9.26 0.34 -0.33
CA ALA A 50 9.08 -0.13 1.03
C ALA A 50 8.85 1.01 2.03
N VAL A 51 9.72 2.02 1.96
CA VAL A 51 9.66 3.18 2.84
C VAL A 51 8.42 4.01 2.54
N GLY A 52 8.12 4.27 1.26
CA GLY A 52 6.96 5.06 0.83
C GLY A 52 5.62 4.46 1.27
N LEU A 53 5.44 3.15 1.13
CA LEU A 53 4.22 2.47 1.59
C LEU A 53 4.05 2.52 3.12
N ARG A 54 5.14 2.49 3.89
CA ARG A 54 5.10 2.70 5.35
C ARG A 54 4.88 4.17 5.73
N PHE A 55 5.14 5.10 4.81
CA PHE A 55 4.99 6.54 5.02
C PHE A 55 3.57 7.05 4.73
N LEU A 56 2.80 6.36 3.89
CA LEU A 56 1.37 6.63 3.66
C LEU A 56 0.52 6.81 4.94
N PRO A 57 0.59 5.93 5.97
CA PRO A 57 -0.16 6.14 7.21
C PRO A 57 0.26 7.42 7.94
N THR A 58 1.53 7.79 7.90
CA THR A 58 2.04 9.03 8.50
C THR A 58 1.50 10.25 7.76
N ILE A 59 1.50 10.25 6.43
CA ILE A 59 0.90 11.34 5.63
C ILE A 59 -0.59 11.52 6.00
N ARG A 60 -1.33 10.42 6.19
CA ARG A 60 -2.73 10.50 6.59
C ARG A 60 -2.91 11.17 7.97
N GLN A 61 -2.03 10.89 8.92
CA GLN A 61 -2.05 11.55 10.23
C GLN A 61 -1.71 13.04 10.13
N GLU A 62 -0.66 13.39 9.36
CA GLU A 62 -0.26 14.78 9.08
C GLU A 62 -1.37 15.57 8.40
N THR A 63 -2.06 15.00 7.40
CA THR A 63 -3.21 15.66 6.76
C THR A 63 -4.32 15.97 7.77
N GLY A 64 -4.60 15.05 8.70
CA GLY A 64 -5.58 15.26 9.77
C GLY A 64 -5.17 16.39 10.70
N ALA A 65 -3.92 16.41 11.15
CA ALA A 65 -3.38 17.46 12.00
C ALA A 65 -3.44 18.85 11.32
N ILE A 66 -3.08 18.92 10.04
CA ILE A 66 -3.15 20.17 9.25
C ILE A 66 -4.61 20.64 9.16
N LEU A 67 -5.55 19.73 8.88
CA LEU A 67 -6.98 20.06 8.83
C LEU A 67 -7.51 20.59 10.18
N ASP A 68 -7.04 20.02 11.30
CA ASP A 68 -7.42 20.50 12.62
C ASP A 68 -6.84 21.89 12.94
N VAL A 69 -5.61 22.18 12.51
CA VAL A 69 -5.03 23.53 12.61
C VAL A 69 -5.80 24.53 11.74
N MET A 70 -6.23 24.14 10.54
CA MET A 70 -7.06 24.99 9.67
C MET A 70 -8.40 25.34 10.33
N ARG A 71 -9.03 24.36 11.00
CA ARG A 71 -10.25 24.57 11.78
C ARG A 71 -10.06 25.58 12.90
N LEU A 72 -8.94 25.53 13.62
CA LEU A 72 -8.61 26.51 14.68
C LEU A 72 -8.39 27.92 14.14
N ARG A 73 -7.91 28.05 12.89
CA ARG A 73 -7.71 29.34 12.22
C ARG A 73 -9.00 29.94 11.62
N GLY A 74 -10.17 29.33 11.90
CA GLY A 74 -11.46 29.80 11.40
C GLY A 74 -11.74 29.47 9.94
N ILE A 75 -10.79 28.85 9.24
CA ILE A 75 -11.00 28.26 7.91
C ILE A 75 -11.67 26.91 8.15
N SER A 76 -12.97 26.93 8.43
CA SER A 76 -13.71 25.68 8.55
C SER A 76 -13.67 24.98 7.18
N PRO A 77 -13.13 23.75 7.07
CA PRO A 77 -13.29 22.91 5.89
C PRO A 77 -14.71 22.33 5.92
N THR A 78 -15.71 23.19 6.12
CA THR A 78 -17.10 22.87 5.89
C THR A 78 -17.24 22.77 4.37
N VAL A 79 -17.96 21.75 3.89
CA VAL A 79 -18.22 21.52 2.46
C VAL A 79 -18.64 22.82 1.72
N TRP A 80 -19.38 23.69 2.40
CA TRP A 80 -19.79 25.01 1.90
C TRP A 80 -18.63 26.00 1.65
N ASN A 81 -17.64 26.04 2.55
CA ASN A 81 -16.51 26.98 2.46
C ASN A 81 -15.43 26.49 1.49
N ILE A 82 -15.25 25.16 1.40
CA ILE A 82 -14.40 24.52 0.38
C ILE A 82 -14.95 24.80 -1.02
N TRP A 83 -16.28 24.76 -1.19
CA TRP A 83 -16.92 25.12 -2.46
C TRP A 83 -16.84 26.61 -2.78
N ARG A 84 -16.91 27.48 -1.76
CA ARG A 84 -16.87 28.94 -1.94
C ARG A 84 -15.46 29.45 -2.26
N HIS A 85 -14.42 28.86 -1.66
CA HIS A 85 -13.02 29.22 -1.88
C HIS A 85 -12.09 27.99 -1.97
N PRO A 86 -12.19 27.20 -3.06
CA PRO A 86 -11.40 25.98 -3.22
C PRO A 86 -9.90 26.27 -3.35
N LEU A 87 -9.52 27.28 -4.14
CA LEU A 87 -8.12 27.63 -4.41
C LEU A 87 -7.33 27.99 -3.14
N LEU A 88 -7.89 28.87 -2.29
CA LEU A 88 -7.27 29.26 -1.03
C LEU A 88 -7.13 28.07 -0.09
N THR A 89 -8.15 27.23 0.02
CA THR A 89 -8.11 26.03 0.86
C THR A 89 -7.02 25.05 0.41
N PHE A 90 -6.87 24.86 -0.91
CA PHE A 90 -5.82 24.01 -1.47
C PHE A 90 -4.43 24.56 -1.21
N GLU A 91 -4.21 25.87 -1.37
CA GLU A 91 -2.91 26.49 -1.12
C GLU A 91 -2.49 26.32 0.35
N TYR A 92 -3.39 26.63 1.29
CA TYR A 92 -3.11 26.50 2.71
C TYR A 92 -2.91 25.05 3.18
N LEU A 93 -3.42 24.05 2.45
CA LEU A 93 -3.23 22.63 2.79
C LEU A 93 -1.98 22.05 2.11
N LEU A 94 -1.81 22.30 0.81
CA LEU A 94 -0.74 21.71 0.02
C LEU A 94 0.63 22.27 0.37
N VAL A 95 0.76 23.59 0.55
CA VAL A 95 2.05 24.23 0.86
C VAL A 95 2.71 23.63 2.12
N PRO A 96 2.05 23.61 3.30
CA PRO A 96 2.68 23.02 4.49
C PRO A 96 2.89 21.51 4.36
N LEU A 97 2.00 20.80 3.66
CA LEU A 97 2.12 19.35 3.47
C LEU A 97 3.32 18.98 2.59
N VAL A 98 3.57 19.75 1.53
CA VAL A 98 4.72 19.56 0.64
C VAL A 98 6.02 19.90 1.37
N ILE A 99 6.06 21.01 2.11
CA ILE A 99 7.25 21.36 2.90
C ILE A 99 7.55 20.27 3.93
N ARG A 100 6.53 19.79 4.66
CA ARG A 100 6.69 18.69 5.62
C ARG A 100 7.17 17.41 4.96
N SER A 101 6.56 16.99 3.85
CA SER A 101 6.95 15.76 3.17
C SER A 101 8.38 15.81 2.65
N LEU A 102 8.82 16.97 2.13
CA LEU A 102 10.21 17.20 1.72
C LEU A 102 11.18 17.09 2.90
N THR A 103 10.90 17.76 4.01
CA THR A 103 11.77 17.67 5.21
C THR A 103 11.92 16.24 5.71
N ILE A 104 10.84 15.46 5.68
CA ILE A 104 10.89 14.06 6.13
C ILE A 104 11.64 13.18 5.12
N ALA A 105 11.51 13.45 3.82
CA ALA A 105 12.29 12.75 2.80
C ALA A 105 13.80 13.00 2.96
N ASP A 106 14.19 14.23 3.29
CA ASP A 106 15.59 14.58 3.60
C ASP A 106 16.08 13.87 4.86
N ASP A 107 15.28 13.85 5.94
CA ASP A 107 15.61 13.13 7.18
C ASP A 107 15.81 11.63 6.94
N ILE A 108 14.92 11.00 6.14
CA ILE A 108 15.02 9.59 5.76
C ILE A 108 16.28 9.35 4.93
N SER A 109 16.62 10.26 4.03
CA SER A 109 17.81 10.16 3.17
C SER A 109 19.09 10.29 3.99
N MET A 110 19.17 11.28 4.88
CA MET A 110 20.28 11.44 5.82
C MET A 110 20.43 10.23 6.76
N ALA A 111 19.32 9.72 7.29
CA ALA A 111 19.31 8.52 8.12
C ALA A 111 19.75 7.27 7.34
N ALA A 112 19.41 7.19 6.05
CA ALA A 112 19.82 6.09 5.18
C ALA A 112 21.32 6.13 4.87
N VAL A 113 21.85 7.30 4.52
CA VAL A 113 23.28 7.50 4.23
C VAL A 113 24.13 7.23 5.48
N THR A 114 23.75 7.77 6.64
CA THR A 114 24.47 7.53 7.90
C THR A 114 24.46 6.07 8.35
N ARG A 115 23.41 5.31 8.00
CA ARG A 115 23.32 3.85 8.23
C ARG A 115 23.98 3.01 7.12
N GLY A 116 24.71 3.64 6.20
CA GLY A 116 25.45 2.95 5.14
C GLY A 116 24.54 2.23 4.15
N ILE A 117 23.54 2.92 3.58
CA ILE A 117 22.63 2.33 2.58
C ILE A 117 23.36 1.81 1.33
N GLU A 118 24.52 2.39 1.02
CA GLU A 118 25.37 2.07 -0.13
C GLU A 118 26.34 0.89 0.11
N ASN A 119 26.33 0.27 1.30
CA ASN A 119 27.23 -0.84 1.59
C ASN A 119 26.97 -2.02 0.61
N PRO A 120 27.97 -2.46 -0.18
CA PRO A 120 27.84 -3.58 -1.12
C PRO A 120 27.70 -4.95 -0.43
N ALA A 121 27.92 -5.03 0.88
CA ALA A 121 27.74 -6.26 1.65
C ALA A 121 26.27 -6.74 1.65
N ALA A 122 26.07 -8.06 1.73
CA ALA A 122 24.75 -8.65 1.80
C ALA A 122 23.99 -8.16 3.04
N ARG A 123 22.91 -7.41 2.82
CA ARG A 123 21.97 -7.00 3.89
C ARG A 123 21.38 -8.25 4.54
N SER A 124 21.56 -8.40 5.85
CA SER A 124 20.77 -9.34 6.65
C SER A 124 19.36 -8.76 6.88
N SER A 125 18.32 -9.55 6.61
CA SER A 125 16.94 -9.15 6.90
C SER A 125 16.63 -9.44 8.37
N LEU A 126 16.24 -8.41 9.12
CA LEU A 126 15.76 -8.54 10.51
C LEU A 126 14.39 -9.25 10.62
N ARG A 127 13.61 -9.32 9.53
CA ARG A 127 12.32 -10.01 9.48
C ARG A 127 12.45 -11.21 8.55
N GLU A 128 12.60 -12.38 9.14
CA GLU A 128 12.52 -13.65 8.41
C GLU A 128 11.05 -13.93 8.07
N ILE A 129 10.62 -13.62 6.84
CA ILE A 129 9.34 -14.14 6.34
C ILE A 129 9.55 -15.63 6.08
N LYS A 130 9.15 -16.49 7.03
CA LYS A 130 9.11 -17.93 6.79
C LYS A 130 7.75 -18.27 6.20
N PHE A 131 7.74 -18.86 5.01
CA PHE A 131 6.56 -19.56 4.51
C PHE A 131 6.27 -20.69 5.49
N SER A 132 5.14 -20.62 6.17
CA SER A 132 4.73 -21.72 7.04
C SER A 132 4.34 -22.93 6.19
N ILE A 133 4.44 -24.13 6.75
CA ILE A 133 3.95 -25.35 6.10
C ILE A 133 2.46 -25.21 5.75
N ALA A 134 1.70 -24.51 6.61
CA ALA A 134 0.29 -24.20 6.37
C ALA A 134 0.07 -23.33 5.11
N ASP A 135 0.92 -22.32 4.87
CA ASP A 135 0.81 -21.45 3.68
C ASP A 135 1.02 -22.22 2.38
N ARG A 136 1.86 -23.26 2.41
CA ARG A 136 2.08 -24.14 1.25
C ARG A 136 0.86 -24.99 0.93
N PHE A 137 0.20 -25.55 1.94
CA PHE A 137 -1.04 -26.30 1.76
C PHE A 137 -2.18 -25.41 1.26
N VAL A 138 -2.30 -24.19 1.78
CA VAL A 138 -3.32 -23.22 1.34
C VAL A 138 -3.06 -22.77 -0.10
N CYS A 139 -1.80 -22.47 -0.48
CA CYS A 139 -1.46 -22.15 -1.87
C CYS A 139 -1.75 -23.33 -2.81
N LEU A 140 -1.39 -24.56 -2.43
CA LEU A 140 -1.66 -25.75 -3.25
C LEU A 140 -3.17 -25.96 -3.44
N ALA A 141 -3.95 -25.85 -2.38
CA ALA A 141 -5.41 -25.96 -2.45
C ALA A 141 -6.01 -24.89 -3.37
N LEU A 142 -5.51 -23.65 -3.29
CA LEU A 142 -5.98 -22.54 -4.13
C LEU A 142 -5.64 -22.77 -5.61
N VAL A 143 -4.43 -23.25 -5.92
CA VAL A 143 -4.03 -23.62 -7.29
C VAL A 143 -4.90 -24.74 -7.83
N ILE A 144 -5.18 -25.78 -7.03
CA ILE A 144 -6.05 -26.89 -7.43
C ILE A 144 -7.46 -26.38 -7.74
N VAL A 145 -8.03 -25.53 -6.89
CA VAL A 145 -9.36 -24.93 -7.12
C VAL A 145 -9.38 -24.12 -8.42
N VAL A 146 -8.35 -23.31 -8.68
CA VAL A 146 -8.25 -22.53 -9.92
C VAL A 146 -8.12 -23.43 -11.15
N VAL A 147 -7.31 -24.49 -11.09
CA VAL A 147 -7.13 -25.43 -12.20
C VAL A 147 -8.40 -26.23 -12.48
N VAL A 148 -9.09 -26.71 -11.45
CA VAL A 148 -10.39 -27.40 -11.62
C VAL A 148 -11.43 -26.47 -12.23
N LEU A 149 -11.48 -25.20 -11.80
CA LEU A 149 -12.38 -24.21 -12.41
C LEU A 149 -12.05 -23.87 -13.86
N LEU A 150 -10.78 -23.93 -14.25
CA LEU A 150 -10.36 -23.75 -15.65
C LEU A 150 -10.63 -24.97 -16.53
N TYR A 151 -10.59 -26.18 -15.97
CA TYR A 151 -10.86 -27.43 -16.71
C TYR A 151 -12.35 -27.79 -16.80
N VAL A 152 -13.18 -27.31 -15.86
CA VAL A 152 -14.64 -27.55 -15.85
C VAL A 152 -15.40 -26.54 -16.74
N GLY A 153 -14.75 -25.46 -17.18
CA GLY A 153 -15.25 -24.55 -18.21
C GLY A 153 -14.81 -24.94 -19.61
#